data_AF-A0A960HG71-F1
#
_entry.id   AF-A0A960HG71-F1
#
_cell.length_a   1.000
_cell.length_b   1.000
_cell.length_c   1.000
_cell.angle_alpha   90.00
_cell.angle_beta   90.00
_cell.angle_gamma   90.00
#
_symmetry.space_group_name_H-M   'P 1'
#
loop_
_entity.id
_entity.type
_entity.pdbx_description
1 polymer ?
#
loop_
_entity_poly.entity_id
_entity_poly.type
_entity_poly.pdbx_seq_one_letter_code
_entity_poly.pdbx_strand_id
1 'polypeptide(L)' 'MSPVTVAPNQPTSTFAQLYDAITGNIASVVHGKRQAIDLAVICLLAEGHLLIEDVPGVGKTSLAKALAASIDCTWKR' A
#
# COMPACT_ATOMS: atom_id res chain seq x y z
N MET A 1 8.38 -17.48 -17.09
CA MET A 1 7.86 -16.10 -17.05
C MET A 1 7.93 -15.56 -18.46
N SER A 2 6.78 -15.40 -19.13
CA SER A 2 6.73 -14.78 -20.46
C SER A 2 7.06 -13.29 -20.31
N PRO A 3 7.80 -12.68 -21.26
CA PRO A 3 8.09 -11.25 -21.21
C PRO A 3 6.78 -10.47 -21.29
N VAL A 4 6.61 -9.51 -20.38
CA VAL A 4 5.56 -8.49 -20.47
C VAL A 4 5.85 -7.69 -21.75
N THR A 5 5.14 -8.01 -22.84
CA THR A 5 5.16 -7.21 -24.06
C THR A 5 4.38 -5.94 -23.79
N VAL A 6 5.07 -4.88 -23.40
CA VAL A 6 4.48 -3.53 -23.30
C VAL A 6 4.16 -3.07 -24.73
N ALA A 7 2.87 -3.01 -25.06
CA ALA A 7 2.42 -2.44 -26.33
C ALA A 7 2.90 -0.97 -26.44
N PRO A 8 3.33 -0.50 -27.63
CA PRO A 8 4.05 0.77 -27.82
C PRO A 8 3.23 2.05 -27.55
N ASN A 9 2.03 1.96 -26.98
CA ASN A 9 1.16 3.10 -26.67
C ASN A 9 0.42 2.98 -25.32
N GLN A 10 0.99 2.25 -24.35
CA GLN A 10 0.49 2.28 -22.97
C GLN A 10 1.05 3.54 -22.29
N PRO A 11 0.20 4.43 -21.75
CA PRO A 11 0.70 5.53 -20.93
C PRO A 11 1.45 4.94 -19.72
N THR A 12 2.78 5.07 -19.71
CA THR A 12 3.60 4.60 -18.59
C THR A 12 3.18 5.34 -17.33
N SER A 13 2.71 4.60 -16.33
CA SER A 13 2.40 5.20 -15.04
C SER A 13 3.67 5.73 -14.39
N THR A 14 3.62 6.95 -13.90
CA THR A 14 4.71 7.50 -13.11
C THR A 14 4.71 6.87 -11.72
N PHE A 15 5.86 6.91 -11.03
CA PHE A 15 5.95 6.46 -9.65
C PHE A 15 4.89 7.14 -8.75
N ALA A 16 4.69 8.45 -8.91
CA ALA A 16 3.70 9.20 -8.15
C ALA A 16 2.27 8.66 -8.36
N GLN A 17 1.90 8.31 -9.59
CA GLN A 17 0.58 7.74 -9.88
C GLN A 17 0.38 6.36 -9.23
N LEU A 18 1.42 5.51 -9.22
CA LEU A 18 1.36 4.21 -8.55
C LEU A 18 1.30 4.37 -7.02
N TYR A 19 2.10 5.27 -6.47
CA TYR A 19 2.10 5.60 -5.05
C TYR A 19 0.71 6.10 -4.61
N ASP A 20 0.10 7.00 -5.38
CA ASP A 20 -1.24 7.52 -5.10
C ASP A 20 -2.31 6.45 -5.26
N ALA A 21 -2.18 5.53 -6.22
CA ALA A 21 -3.10 4.41 -6.37
C ALA A 21 -3.06 3.47 -5.14
N ILE A 22 -1.87 3.11 -4.66
CA ILE A 22 -1.71 2.25 -3.47
C ILE A 22 -2.23 2.95 -2.23
N THR A 23 -1.75 4.17 -1.95
CA THR A 23 -2.16 4.92 -0.75
C THR A 23 -3.65 5.27 -0.77
N GLY A 24 -4.21 5.59 -1.94
CA GLY A 24 -5.63 5.83 -2.15
C GLY A 24 -6.49 4.60 -1.87
N ASN A 25 -6.07 3.42 -2.35
CA ASN A 25 -6.77 2.17 -2.08
C ASN A 25 -6.81 1.87 -0.57
N ILE A 26 -5.70 2.05 0.14
CA ILE A 26 -5.66 1.87 1.61
C ILE A 26 -6.56 2.88 2.32
N ALA A 27 -6.54 4.15 1.89
CA ALA A 27 -7.34 5.23 2.48
C ALA A 27 -8.86 5.02 2.32
N SER A 28 -9.30 4.23 1.33
CA SER A 28 -10.71 3.86 1.17
C SER A 28 -11.26 3.02 2.34
N VAL A 29 -10.38 2.32 3.07
CA VAL A 29 -10.72 1.45 4.21
C VAL A 29 -10.23 2.05 5.54
N VAL A 30 -9.12 2.79 5.53
CA VAL A 30 -8.49 3.37 6.73
C VAL A 30 -8.63 4.89 6.72
N HIS A 31 -9.72 5.39 7.30
CA HIS A 31 -10.04 6.81 7.29
C HIS A 31 -9.18 7.64 8.27
N GLY A 32 -8.85 8.88 7.88
CA GLY A 32 -8.21 9.88 8.75
C GLY A 32 -6.77 9.57 9.17
N LYS A 33 -6.15 8.51 8.64
CA LYS A 33 -4.80 8.04 9.03
C LYS A 33 -3.79 8.16 7.88
N ARG A 34 -3.87 9.22 7.07
CA ARG A 34 -3.03 9.39 5.87
C ARG A 34 -1.53 9.23 6.15
N GLN A 35 -1.04 9.86 7.22
CA GLN A 35 0.36 9.74 7.61
C GLN A 35 0.79 8.29 7.91
N ALA A 36 -0.05 7.52 8.59
CA ALA A 36 0.26 6.12 8.89
C ALA A 36 0.26 5.25 7.62
N ILE A 37 -0.61 5.56 6.67
CA ILE A 37 -0.64 4.92 5.35
C ILE A 37 0.66 5.22 4.60
N ASP A 38 1.05 6.49 4.51
CA ASP A 38 2.26 6.91 3.82
C ASP A 38 3.51 6.26 4.46
N LEU A 39 3.64 6.29 5.78
CA LEU A 39 4.75 5.64 6.49
C LEU A 39 4.80 4.13 6.25
N ALA A 40 3.65 3.46 6.17
CA ALA A 40 3.60 2.03 5.91
C ALA A 40 4.10 1.69 4.50
N VAL A 41 3.68 2.46 3.49
CA VAL A 41 4.12 2.27 2.10
C VAL A 41 5.60 2.63 1.96
N ILE A 42 6.06 3.73 2.57
CA ILE A 42 7.48 4.10 2.58
C ILE A 42 8.34 3.02 3.24
N CYS A 43 7.91 2.50 4.39
CA CYS A 43 8.61 1.43 5.09
C CYS A 43 8.75 0.18 4.21
N LEU A 44 7.68 -0.23 3.52
CA LEU A 44 7.71 -1.34 2.57
C LEU A 44 8.72 -1.10 1.44
N LEU A 45 8.68 0.08 0.81
CA LEU A 45 9.58 0.43 -0.30
C LEU A 45 11.04 0.56 0.14
N ALA A 46 11.28 0.89 1.41
CA ALA A 46 12.61 0.96 2.01
C ALA A 46 13.09 -0.40 2.57
N GLU A 47 12.34 -1.49 2.32
CA GLU A 47 12.61 -2.83 2.88
C GLU A 47 12.74 -2.85 4.42
N GLY A 48 12.03 -1.94 5.09
CA GLY A 48 12.04 -1.79 6.54
C GLY A 48 11.03 -2.66 7.27
N HIS A 49 11.06 -2.57 8.59
CA HIS A 49 10.07 -3.20 9.47
C HIS A 49 9.17 -2.14 10.12
N LEU A 50 7.86 -2.33 10.02
CA LEU A 50 6.87 -1.42 10.61
C LEU A 50 6.24 -2.04 11.85
N LEU A 51 6.36 -1.36 12.99
CA LEU A 51 5.58 -1.64 14.19
C LEU A 51 4.45 -0.61 14.31
N ILE A 52 3.22 -1.07 14.42
CA ILE A 52 2.04 -0.20 14.54
C ILE A 52 1.55 -0.24 15.99
N GLU A 53 1.95 0.76 16.78
CA GLU A 53 1.47 0.97 18.15
C GLU A 53 0.34 2.00 18.14
N ASP A 54 -0.83 1.60 18.63
CA ASP A 54 -1.98 2.49 18.79
C ASP A 54 -2.98 1.82 19.76
N VAL A 55 -3.96 2.57 20.28
CA VAL A 55 -4.99 2.04 21.19
C VAL A 55 -5.92 1.04 20.48
N PRO A 56 -6.57 0.09 21.19
CA PRO A 56 -7.45 -0.90 20.56
C PRO A 56 -8.56 -0.24 19.70
N GLY A 57 -8.89 -0.84 18.55
CA GLY A 57 -10.02 -0.40 17.70
C GLY A 57 -9.72 0.63 16.60
N VAL A 58 -8.51 1.17 16.53
CA VAL A 58 -8.13 2.28 15.62
C VAL A 58 -7.61 1.88 14.23
N GLY A 59 -8.01 0.72 13.73
CA GLY A 59 -7.74 0.33 12.34
C GLY A 59 -6.35 -0.26 12.04
N LYS A 60 -5.52 -0.59 13.05
CA LYS A 60 -4.20 -1.23 12.85
C LYS A 60 -4.26 -2.49 11.97
N THR A 61 -5.20 -3.40 12.28
CA THR A 61 -5.41 -4.62 11.49
C THR A 61 -5.96 -4.31 10.10
N SER A 62 -6.81 -3.29 9.98
CA SER A 62 -7.34 -2.85 8.69
C SER A 62 -6.24 -2.27 7.81
N LEU A 63 -5.30 -1.51 8.37
CA LEU A 63 -4.12 -1.00 7.68
C LEU A 63 -3.25 -2.14 7.15
N ALA A 64 -2.90 -3.12 7.99
CA ALA A 64 -2.10 -4.26 7.55
C ALA A 64 -2.77 -5.07 6.43
N LYS A 65 -4.09 -5.31 6.55
CA LYS A 65 -4.88 -6.01 5.52
C LYS A 65 -4.99 -5.23 4.22
N ALA A 66 -5.31 -3.93 4.31
CA ALA A 66 -5.48 -3.08 3.15
C ALA A 66 -4.16 -2.86 2.40
N LEU A 67 -3.05 -2.74 3.14
CA LEU A 67 -1.71 -2.69 2.54
C LEU A 67 -1.44 -3.97 1.74
N ALA A 68 -1.60 -5.14 2.35
CA ALA A 68 -1.40 -6.42 1.68
C ALA A 68 -2.28 -6.58 0.43
N ALA A 69 -3.58 -6.25 0.54
CA ALA A 69 -4.51 -6.30 -0.59
C ALA A 69 -4.17 -5.33 -1.72
N SER A 70 -3.56 -4.17 -1.42
CA SER A 70 -3.20 -3.16 -2.43
C SER A 70 -2.03 -3.56 -3.32
N ILE A 71 -1.24 -4.55 -2.90
CA ILE A 71 -0.03 -5.00 -3.58
C ILE A 71 -0.04 -6.51 -3.85
N ASP A 72 -1.23 -7.13 -3.82
CA ASP A 72 -1.44 -8.57 -4.02
C ASP A 72 -0.55 -9.46 -3.10
N CYS A 73 -0.39 -9.04 -1.84
CA CYS A 73 0.32 -9.78 -0.80
C CYS A 73 -0.63 -10.50 0.15
N THR A 74 -0.10 -11.52 0.83
CA THR A 74 -0.84 -12.27 1.85
C THR A 74 -0.70 -11.60 3.22
N TRP A 75 -1.81 -11.50 3.96
CA TRP A 75 -1.82 -11.08 5.36
C TRP A 75 -2.08 -12.27 6.28
N LYS A 76 -1.35 -12.34 7.40
CA LYS A 76 -1.53 -13.35 8.46
C LYS A 76 -1.71 -12.64 9.81
N ARG A 77 -2.62 -13.16 10.65
CA ARG A 77 -2.88 -12.67 12.01
C ARG A 77 -1.87 -13.22 13.01
#